data_AF-A0A1V4ANC6-F1
#
_entry.id   AF-A0A1V4ANC6-F1
#
_cell.length_a   1.000
_cell.length_b   1.000
_cell.length_c   1.000
_cell.angle_alpha   90.00
_cell.angle_beta   90.00
_cell.angle_gamma   90.00
#
_symmetry.space_group_name_H-M   'P 1'
#
loop_
_entity.id
_entity.type
_entity.pdbx_description
1 polymer ?
#
loop_
_entity_poly.entity_id
_entity_poly.type
_entity_poly.pdbx_seq_one_letter_code
_entity_poly.pdbx_strand_id
1 'polypeptide(L)' 'MILIPAGEFIMGDNTRYNWSFLLAYNLYDGPEHTVYLDDFYIDKYEVTNKQYKKIHGGNRP' A
#
# COMPACT_ATOMS: atom_id res chain seq x y z
N MET A 1 -9.64 4.37 11.18
CA MET A 1 -9.40 3.00 10.70
C MET A 1 -10.70 2.27 10.35
N ILE A 2 -10.62 1.33 9.41
CA ILE A 2 -11.65 0.37 8.99
C ILE A 2 -11.07 -1.05 9.08
N LEU A 3 -11.90 -2.05 9.39
CA LEU A 3 -11.50 -3.47 9.43
C LEU A 3 -11.49 -4.04 8.01
N ILE A 4 -10.37 -4.63 7.61
CA ILE A 4 -10.25 -5.47 6.42
C ILE A 4 -10.27 -6.92 6.90
N PRO A 5 -11.24 -7.74 6.45
CA PRO A 5 -11.33 -9.13 6.90
C PRO A 5 -10.16 -9.96 6.36
N ALA A 6 -9.79 -10.99 7.11
CA ALA A 6 -8.80 -11.97 6.68
C ALA A 6 -9.21 -12.66 5.37
N GLY A 7 -8.23 -13.00 4.55
CA GLY A 7 -8.49 -13.71 3.31
C GLY A 7 -7.30 -13.79 2.37
N GLU A 8 -7.55 -14.42 1.23
CA GLU A 8 -6.61 -14.50 0.13
C GLU A 8 -6.95 -13.47 -0.95
N PHE A 9 -5.92 -12.91 -1.56
CA PHE A 9 -6.05 -12.10 -2.77
C PHE A 9 -4.82 -12.27 -3.66
N ILE A 10 -4.96 -11.83 -4.91
CA ILE A 10 -3.85 -11.81 -5.87
C ILE A 10 -3.11 -10.49 -5.71
N MET A 11 -1.84 -10.54 -5.33
CA MET A 11 -0.95 -9.40 -5.25
C MET A 11 0.03 -9.41 -6.44
N GLY A 12 0.27 -8.23 -7.00
CA GLY A 12 1.17 -8.02 -8.11
C GLY A 12 0.45 -7.99 -9.46
N ASP A 13 1.21 -7.86 -10.55
CA ASP A 13 0.72 -7.81 -11.93
C ASP A 13 1.60 -8.65 -12.87
N ASN A 14 0.96 -9.38 -13.78
CA ASN A 14 1.61 -10.16 -14.84
C ASN A 14 1.56 -9.45 -16.21
N THR A 15 0.90 -8.29 -16.30
CA THR A 15 0.70 -7.54 -17.53
C THR A 15 2.03 -7.14 -18.15
N ARG A 16 2.30 -7.61 -19.37
CA ARG A 16 3.52 -7.22 -20.11
C ARG A 16 3.26 -5.96 -20.93
N TYR A 17 3.80 -4.82 -20.48
CA TYR A 17 3.75 -3.58 -21.24
C TYR A 17 4.83 -3.58 -22.34
N ASN A 18 4.43 -3.29 -23.58
CA ASN A 18 5.28 -3.38 -24.78
C ASN A 18 6.09 -2.08 -25.04
N TRP A 19 6.12 -1.14 -24.11
CA TRP A 19 6.84 0.12 -24.25
C TRP A 19 8.05 0.12 -23.33
N SER A 20 9.26 0.30 -23.86
CA SER A 20 10.53 0.17 -23.13
C SER A 20 10.65 1.01 -21.86
N PHE A 21 9.85 2.07 -21.70
CA PHE A 21 9.80 2.88 -20.47
C PHE A 21 9.00 2.23 -19.32
N LEU A 22 8.12 1.26 -19.60
CA LEU A 22 7.34 0.52 -18.58
C LEU A 22 7.97 -0.82 -18.19
N LEU A 23 9.05 -1.26 -18.87
CA LEU A 23 9.77 -2.48 -18.47
C LEU A 23 10.33 -2.39 -17.04
N ALA A 24 10.60 -1.19 -16.53
CA ALA A 24 11.01 -0.99 -15.13
C ALA A 24 9.87 -1.19 -14.12
N TYR A 25 8.61 -0.87 -14.48
CA TYR A 25 7.45 -1.08 -13.60
C TYR A 25 7.17 -2.58 -13.40
N ASN A 26 7.28 -3.36 -14.46
CA ASN A 26 7.07 -4.81 -14.39
C ASN A 26 8.15 -5.59 -13.61
N LEU A 27 9.28 -4.96 -13.22
CA LEU A 27 10.30 -5.62 -12.40
C LEU A 27 9.99 -5.57 -10.90
N TYR A 28 9.21 -4.60 -10.45
CA TYR A 28 8.92 -4.39 -9.02
C TYR A 28 7.48 -4.70 -8.63
N ASP A 29 6.55 -4.62 -9.59
CA ASP A 29 5.12 -4.80 -9.32
C ASP A 29 4.61 -6.23 -9.59
N GLY A 30 5.45 -7.13 -10.12
CA GLY A 30 5.07 -8.51 -10.45
C GLY A 30 6.02 -9.58 -9.88
N PRO A 31 5.72 -10.87 -10.09
CA PRO A 31 4.52 -11.40 -10.76
C PRO A 31 3.30 -11.44 -9.82
N GLU A 32 2.13 -11.70 -10.40
CA GLU A 32 0.95 -12.05 -9.60
C GLU A 32 1.21 -13.33 -8.79
N HIS A 33 0.83 -13.30 -7.51
CA HIS A 33 0.86 -14.46 -6.63
C HIS A 33 -0.23 -14.31 -5.56
N THR A 34 -0.71 -15.45 -5.05
CA THR A 34 -1.71 -15.48 -3.96
C THR A 34 -1.04 -15.13 -2.64
N VAL A 35 -1.61 -14.17 -1.91
CA VAL A 35 -1.19 -13.77 -0.57
C VAL A 35 -2.35 -13.95 0.39
N TYR A 36 -2.08 -14.56 1.54
CA TYR A 36 -2.99 -14.60 2.69
C TYR A 36 -2.60 -13.52 3.70
N LEU A 37 -3.58 -12.79 4.22
CA LEU A 37 -3.42 -11.90 5.36
C LEU A 37 -4.51 -12.18 6.41
N ASP A 38 -4.12 -12.08 7.68
CA ASP A 38 -5.05 -12.00 8.81
C ASP A 38 -5.87 -10.70 8.76
N ASP A 39 -6.87 -10.58 9.63
CA ASP A 39 -7.67 -9.37 9.73
C ASP A 39 -6.82 -8.20 10.26
N PHE A 40 -7.00 -7.03 9.65
CA PHE A 40 -6.24 -5.84 10.06
C PHE A 40 -7.06 -4.57 9.89
N TYR A 41 -6.65 -3.54 10.65
CA TYR A 41 -7.22 -2.22 10.54
C TYR A 41 -6.33 -1.32 9.68
N ILE A 42 -6.92 -0.61 8.72
CA ILE A 42 -6.24 0.43 7.94
C ILE A 42 -7.00 1.74 8.01
N ASP A 43 -6.30 2.88 7.97
CA ASP A 43 -6.97 4.17 7.95
C ASP A 43 -7.77 4.40 6.66
N LYS A 44 -8.98 4.95 6.81
CA LYS A 44 -9.87 5.27 5.69
C LYS A 44 -9.35 6.44 4.85
N TYR A 45 -8.58 7.32 5.49
CA TYR A 45 -8.02 8.52 4.89
C TYR A 45 -6.55 8.61 5.28
N GLU A 46 -5.74 9.20 4.41
CA GLU A 46 -4.34 9.49 4.71
C GLU A 46 -4.21 10.36 5.97
N VAL A 47 -3.08 10.22 6.65
CA VAL A 47 -2.75 11.05 7.80
C VAL A 47 -2.62 12.50 7.34
N THR A 48 -3.45 13.38 7.90
CA THR A 48 -3.42 14.80 7.57
C THR A 48 -2.27 15.54 8.27
N ASN A 49 -1.80 16.64 7.68
CA ASN A 49 -0.84 17.55 8.32
C ASN A 49 -1.27 18.00 9.73
N LYS A 50 -2.57 18.20 9.95
CA LYS A 50 -3.12 18.55 11.27
C LYS A 50 -2.93 17.41 12.28
N GLN A 51 -3.13 16.16 11.89
CA GLN A 51 -2.90 14.98 12.75
C GLN A 51 -1.41 14.78 13.00
N TYR A 52 -0.58 14.86 11.97
CA TYR A 52 0.88 14.78 12.13
C TYR A 52 1.41 15.82 13.11
N LYS A 53 0.96 17.08 13.00
CA LYS A 53 1.34 18.17 13.91
C LYS A 53 0.88 17.95 15.35
N LYS A 54 -0.19 17.21 15.63
CA LYS A 54 -0.57 16.89 17.02
C LYS A 54 0.48 16.02 17.71
N ILE A 55 1.13 15.13 16.96
CA ILE A 55 2.16 14.24 17.49
C ILE A 55 3.52 14.95 17.52
N HIS A 56 3.86 15.72 16.49
CA HIS A 56 5.21 16.27 16.30
C HIS A 56 5.33 17.78 16.59
N GLY A 57 4.23 18.51 16.73
CA GLY A 57 4.21 19.97 16.90
C GLY A 57 4.47 20.45 18.32
N GLY A 58 4.53 19.55 19.31
CA GLY A 58 4.94 19.84 20.69
C GLY A 58 6.43 19.67 20.95
N ASN A 59 7.16 19.00 20.05
CA ASN A 59 8.61 18.74 20.17
C ASN A 59 9.40 19.64 19.22
N ARG A 60 9.23 20.95 19.33
CA ARG A 60 10.31 21.86 18.92
C ARG A 60 11.23 22.04 20.13
N PRO A 61 12.55 21.84 20.01
CA PRO A 61 13.46 22.40 21.01
C PRO A 61 13.26 23.92 21.13
#